data_AF-A0A7V6EC85-F1
#
_entry.id   AF-A0A7V6EC85-F1
#
_cell.length_a   1.000
_cell.length_b   1.000
_cell.length_c   1.000
_cell.angle_alpha   90.00
_cell.angle_beta   90.00
_cell.angle_gamma   90.00
#
_symmetry.space_group_name_H-M   'P 1'
#
loop_
_entity.id
_entity.type
_entity.pdbx_description
1 polymer ?
#
loop_
_entity_poly.entity_id
_entity_poly.type
_entity_poly.pdbx_seq_one_letter_code
_entity_poly.pdbx_strand_id
1 'polypeptide(L)'
;MATKKRKVLVILTNRYNPNQKPIYIELDCDDKGNILNENQLKTAPKKPEYDEVWESDEGKTSFSSCTRFKRKYRHPLERSK
;
A
#
# COMPACT_ATOMS: atom_id res chain seq x y z
N MET A 1 -8.53 -21.82 13.73
CA MET A 1 -7.19 -21.35 13.33
C MET A 1 -7.35 -19.93 12.82
N ALA A 2 -6.77 -18.93 13.48
CA ALA A 2 -6.88 -17.55 13.01
C ALA A 2 -5.96 -17.37 11.79
N THR A 3 -6.54 -17.20 10.60
CA THR A 3 -5.78 -16.83 9.39
C THR A 3 -5.08 -15.50 9.67
N LYS A 4 -3.75 -15.47 9.54
CA LYS A 4 -2.97 -14.29 9.86
C LYS A 4 -3.19 -13.28 8.73
N LYS A 5 -3.94 -12.24 9.05
CA LYS A 5 -4.21 -11.14 8.12
C LYS A 5 -2.99 -10.22 8.09
N ARG A 6 -2.46 -9.96 6.91
CA ARG A 6 -1.38 -8.99 6.69
C ARG A 6 -1.99 -7.69 6.23
N LYS A 7 -1.64 -6.61 6.90
CA LYS A 7 -2.11 -5.28 6.55
C LYS A 7 -1.06 -4.61 5.67
N VAL A 8 -1.40 -4.35 4.41
CA VAL A 8 -0.47 -3.80 3.42
C VAL A 8 -0.89 -2.40 3.03
N LEU A 9 0.05 -1.47 3.02
CA LEU A 9 -0.15 -0.13 2.47
C LEU A 9 0.42 -0.08 1.06
N VAL A 10 -0.37 0.36 0.10
CA VAL A 10 0.08 0.69 -1.24
C VAL A 10 -0.02 2.19 -1.46
N ILE A 11 1.09 2.78 -1.89
CA ILE A 11 1.20 4.20 -2.20
C ILE A 11 1.31 4.33 -3.73
N LEU A 12 0.34 4.99 -4.34
CA LEU A 12 0.38 5.30 -5.78
C LEU A 12 0.89 6.73 -5.95
N THR A 13 2.04 6.87 -6.60
CA THR A 13 2.69 8.13 -6.93
C THR A 13 2.83 8.25 -8.45
N ASN A 14 3.14 9.46 -8.93
CA ASN A 14 3.38 9.71 -10.35
C ASN A 14 4.79 10.27 -10.55
N ARG A 15 5.71 9.45 -11.08
CA ARG A 15 7.09 9.88 -11.37
C ARG A 15 7.18 11.04 -12.38
N TYR A 16 6.19 11.18 -13.26
CA TYR A 16 6.16 12.20 -14.31
C TYR A 16 5.42 13.47 -13.87
N ASN A 17 4.66 13.43 -12.78
CA ASN A 17 3.98 14.58 -12.21
C ASN A 17 4.11 14.57 -10.67
N PRO A 18 5.20 15.14 -10.11
CA PRO A 18 5.46 15.11 -8.67
C PRO A 18 4.46 15.95 -7.85
N ASN A 19 3.72 16.86 -8.49
CA ASN A 19 2.70 17.68 -7.82
C ASN A 19 1.36 16.94 -7.65
N GLN A 20 1.17 15.81 -8.35
CA GLN A 20 -0.02 14.98 -8.16
C GLN A 20 0.01 14.36 -6.76
N LYS A 21 -1.07 14.56 -6.01
CA LYS A 21 -1.19 14.00 -4.65
C LYS A 21 -1.12 12.46 -4.70
N PRO A 22 -0.30 11.83 -3.84
CA PRO A 22 -0.27 10.38 -3.72
C PRO A 22 -1.63 9.83 -3.28
N ILE A 23 -1.97 8.64 -3.78
CA ILE A 23 -3.13 7.88 -3.35
C ILE A 23 -2.65 6.76 -2.43
N TYR A 24 -3.33 6.58 -1.30
CA TYR A 24 -3.01 5.57 -0.32
C TYR A 24 -4.11 4.51 -0.33
N ILE A 25 -3.73 3.25 -0.50
CA ILE A 25 -4.66 2.12 -0.55
C ILE A 25 -4.24 1.14 0.54
N GLU A 26 -5.19 0.81 1.40
CA GLU A 26 -5.03 -0.19 2.44
C GLU A 26 -5.59 -1.52 1.92
N LEU A 27 -4.76 -2.56 1.96
CA LEU A 27 -5.10 -3.92 1.58
C LEU A 27 -5.03 -4.83 2.80
N ASP A 28 -6.12 -5.57 3.04
CA ASP A 28 -6.09 -6.69 3.96
C ASP A 28 -5.83 -7.96 3.14
N CYS A 29 -4.68 -8.59 3.36
CA CYS A 29 -4.29 -9.81 2.65
C CYS A 29 -4.34 -11.04 3.55
N ASP A 30 -4.64 -12.20 2.98
CA ASP A 30 -4.44 -13.48 3.64
C ASP A 30 -2.96 -13.94 3.59
N ASP A 31 -2.65 -15.05 4.26
CA ASP A 31 -1.30 -15.62 4.26
C ASP A 31 -0.80 -16.10 2.89
N LYS A 32 -1.73 -16.37 1.97
CA LYS A 32 -1.45 -16.83 0.59
C LYS A 32 -1.24 -15.66 -0.37
N GLY A 33 -1.49 -14.42 0.07
CA GLY A 33 -1.39 -13.21 -0.75
C GLY A 33 -2.68 -12.85 -1.50
N ASN A 34 -3.81 -13.49 -1.19
CA ASN A 34 -5.10 -13.06 -1.72
C ASN A 34 -5.54 -11.79 -1.00
N ILE A 35 -6.03 -10.82 -1.78
CA ILE A 35 -6.59 -9.58 -1.25
C ILE A 35 -8.02 -9.89 -0.77
N LEU A 36 -8.24 -9.72 0.52
CA LEU A 36 -9.53 -9.90 1.17
C LEU A 36 -10.36 -8.61 1.16
N ASN A 37 -9.68 -7.46 1.26
CA ASN A 37 -10.31 -6.15 1.27
C ASN A 37 -9.39 -5.10 0.67
N GLU A 38 -9.97 -4.14 -0.04
CA GLU A 38 -9.28 -2.98 -0.60
C GLU A 38 -10.01 -1.71 -0.13
N ASN A 39 -9.27 -0.78 0.49
CA ASN A 39 -9.81 0.47 0.97
C ASN A 39 -8.92 1.64 0.57
N GLN A 40 -9.44 2.54 -0.26
CA GLN A 40 -8.73 3.76 -0.64
C GLN A 40 -8.86 4.81 0.47
N LEU A 41 -7.73 5.22 1.04
CA LEU A 41 -7.66 6.21 2.10
C LEU A 41 -7.67 7.63 1.51
N LYS A 42 -8.42 8.52 2.17
CA LYS A 42 -8.48 9.95 1.80
C LYS A 42 -7.20 10.71 2.13
N THR A 43 -6.41 10.24 3.10
CA THR A 43 -5.18 10.88 3.57
C THR A 43 -4.11 9.85 3.88
N ALA A 44 -2.85 10.30 3.93
CA ALA A 44 -1.74 9.47 4.36
C ALA A 44 -1.98 8.91 5.77
N PRO A 45 -1.72 7.62 6.01
CA PRO A 45 -1.70 7.07 7.35
C PRO A 45 -0.66 7.79 8.23
N LYS A 46 -0.96 7.91 9.52
CA LYS A 46 -0.08 8.62 10.47
C LYS A 46 0.69 7.68 11.40
N LYS A 47 0.32 6.39 11.44
CA LYS A 47 0.85 5.42 12.40
C LYS A 47 1.51 4.25 11.67
N PRO A 48 2.57 3.66 12.26
CA PRO A 48 3.22 2.45 11.76
C PRO A 48 2.38 1.20 12.06
N GLU A 49 1.30 1.00 11.29
CA GLU A 49 0.33 -0.09 11.51
C GLU A 49 0.36 -1.17 10.43
N TYR A 50 1.19 -1.02 9.40
CA TYR A 50 1.22 -1.91 8.24
C TYR A 50 2.36 -2.93 8.33
N ASP A 51 2.08 -4.18 7.98
CA ASP A 51 3.11 -5.22 7.88
C ASP A 51 4.03 -5.00 6.69
N GLU A 52 3.50 -4.41 5.61
CA GLU A 52 4.25 -4.10 4.39
C GLU A 52 3.83 -2.77 3.80
N VAL A 53 4.79 -2.06 3.20
CA VAL A 53 4.54 -0.85 2.43
C VAL A 53 5.07 -1.06 1.01
N TRP A 54 4.24 -0.78 0.02
CA TRP A 54 4.55 -0.90 -1.39
C TRP A 54 4.27 0.44 -2.09
N GLU A 55 5.05 0.76 -3.11
CA GLU A 55 4.86 1.96 -3.92
C GLU A 55 4.81 1.62 -5.41
N SER A 56 3.89 2.23 -6.14
CA SER A 56 3.88 2.27 -7.61
C SER A 56 4.03 3.71 -8.08
N ASP A 57 5.02 3.95 -8.94
CA ASP A 57 5.34 5.27 -9.49
C ASP A 57 4.74 5.52 -10.88
N GLU A 58 3.79 4.69 -11.32
CA GLU A 58 3.19 4.70 -12.67
C GLU A 58 2.17 5.83 -12.91
N GLY A 59 1.74 6.55 -11.87
CA GLY A 59 0.76 7.63 -11.97
C GLY A 59 -0.68 7.19 -12.21
N LYS A 60 -0.99 5.91 -11.96
CA LYS A 60 -2.37 5.39 -12.01
C LYS A 60 -3.11 5.71 -10.71
N THR A 61 -4.44 5.71 -10.78
CA THR A 61 -5.31 6.03 -9.65
C THR A 61 -5.87 4.80 -8.93
N SER A 62 -5.71 3.62 -9.50
CA SER A 62 -6.28 2.36 -9.00
C SER A 62 -5.21 1.30 -8.93
N PHE A 63 -5.20 0.52 -7.83
CA PHE A 63 -4.23 -0.55 -7.59
C PHE A 63 -4.20 -1.57 -8.74
N SER A 64 -5.36 -2.02 -9.19
CA SER A 64 -5.50 -3.00 -10.29
C SER A 64 -4.99 -2.52 -11.65
N SER A 65 -4.79 -1.22 -11.83
CA SER A 65 -4.27 -0.62 -13.08
C SER A 65 -2.75 -0.47 -13.08
N CYS A 66 -2.10 -0.70 -11.95
CA CYS A 66 -0.65 -0.70 -11.81
C CYS A 66 -0.08 -2.08 -12.13
N THR A 67 1.09 -2.10 -12.77
CA THR A 67 1.83 -3.30 -13.15
C THR A 67 3.15 -3.44 -12.40
N ARG A 68 3.67 -2.33 -11.87
CA ARG A 68 4.95 -2.26 -11.17
C ARG A 68 4.74 -1.77 -9.76
N PHE A 69 5.14 -2.63 -8.81
CA PHE A 69 5.17 -2.30 -7.40
C PHE A 69 6.56 -2.55 -6.84
N LYS A 70 7.04 -1.63 -6.01
CA LYS A 70 8.30 -1.72 -5.30
C LYS A 70 8.02 -1.75 -3.81
N ARG A 71 8.48 -2.80 -3.12
CA ARG A 71 8.39 -2.86 -1.66
C ARG A 71 9.32 -1.84 -1.02
N LYS A 72 8.81 -1.07 -0.07
CA LYS A 72 9.55 -0.09 0.74
C LYS A 72 9.86 -0.72 2.09
N TYR A 73 11.08 -1.22 2.23
CA TYR A 73 11.56 -1.76 3.50
C TYR A 73 11.94 -0.63 4.46
N ARG A 74 11.69 -0.85 5.76
CA ARG A 74 11.96 0.11 6.85
C ARG A 74 11.21 1.42 6.64
N HIS A 75 10.03 1.36 6.04
CA HIS A 75 9.21 2.54 5.84
C HIS A 75 8.69 3.04 7.20
N PRO A 76 8.56 4.36 7.44
CA PRO A 76 8.03 4.89 8.70
C PRO A 76 6.61 4.43 9.06
N LEU A 77 5.85 3.91 8.08
CA LEU A 77 4.52 3.34 8.26
C LEU A 77 4.53 1.80 8.36
N GLU A 78 5.68 1.17 8.12
CA GLU A 78 5.88 -0.26 8.39
C GLU A 78 5.98 -0.43 9.91
N ARG A 79 5.19 -1.36 10.45
CA ARG A 79 5.25 -1.72 11.87
C ARG A 79 6.65 -2.22 12.18
N SER A 80 7.26 -1.67 13.24
CA SER A 80 8.49 -2.23 13.77
C SER A 80 8.23 -3.66 14.24
N LYS A 81 9.04 -4.60 13.74
CA LYS A 81 9.03 -5.99 14.18
C LYS A 81 9.58 -6.13 15.59
#